data_AF-A0A0V8IQA2-F1
#
_entry.id   AF-A0A0V8IQA2-F1
#
_cell.length_a   1.000
_cell.length_b   1.000
_cell.length_c   1.000
_cell.angle_alpha   90.00
_cell.angle_beta   90.00
_cell.angle_gamma   90.00
#
_symmetry.space_group_name_H-M   'P 1'
#
loop_
_entity.id
_entity.type
_entity.pdbx_description
1 polymer ?
#
loop_
_entity_poly.entity_id
_entity_poly.type
_entity_poly.pdbx_seq_one_letter_code
_entity_poly.pdbx_strand_id
1 'polypeptide(L)' 'MKFLGALIVIWLVIGGVAAWQRGYFGGAPGTCAEAGTIALTVVAGPLNYMGANPQISCELPQPSQ' A
#
# COMPACT_ATOMS: atom_id res chain seq x y z
N MET A 1 18.05 19.21 2.42
CA MET A 1 17.14 18.79 3.52
C MET A 1 15.68 19.17 3.27
N LYS A 2 15.35 20.43 2.98
CA LYS A 2 13.95 20.91 2.83
C LYS A 2 13.18 20.28 1.66
N PHE A 3 13.83 20.08 0.52
CA PHE A 3 13.21 19.45 -0.66
C PHE A 3 12.91 17.96 -0.48
N LEU A 4 13.82 17.20 0.15
CA LEU A 4 13.60 15.78 0.43
C LEU A 4 12.39 15.59 1.36
N GLY A 5 12.25 16.44 2.38
CA GLY A 5 11.08 16.43 3.25
C GLY A 5 9.77 16.68 2.47
N ALA A 6 9.75 17.67 1.59
CA ALA A 6 8.58 17.95 0.74
C ALA A 6 8.22 16.77 -0.17
N LEU A 7 9.22 16.12 -0.78
CA LEU A 7 9.02 14.92 -1.60
C LEU A 7 8.40 13.78 -0.80
N ILE A 8 8.89 13.52 0.41
CA ILE A 8 8.33 12.47 1.29
C ILE A 8 6.89 12.81 1.69
N VAL A 9 6.58 14.07 2.01
CA VAL A 9 5.21 14.48 2.34
C VAL A 9 4.27 14.27 1.16
N ILE A 10 4.65 14.71 -0.04
CA ILE A 10 3.86 14.49 -1.26
C ILE A 10 3.65 12.98 -1.49
N TRP A 11 4.70 12.19 -1.33
CA TRP A 11 4.64 10.73 -1.45
C TRP A 11 3.62 10.11 -0.49
N LEU A 12 3.67 10.49 0.80
CA LEU A 12 2.73 9.99 1.82
C LEU A 12 1.29 10.43 1.56
N VAL A 13 1.09 11.64 1.02
CA VAL A 13 -0.25 12.11 0.62
C VAL A 13 -0.82 11.24 -0.50
N ILE A 14 -0.03 10.95 -1.55
CA ILE A 14 -0.43 10.05 -2.63
C ILE A 14 -0.77 8.65 -2.06
N GLY A 15 0.04 8.17 -1.11
CA GLY A 15 -0.21 6.92 -0.41
C GLY A 15 -1.51 6.90 0.39
N GLY A 16 -1.80 7.98 1.11
CA GLY A 16 -3.06 8.16 1.81
C GLY A 16 -4.26 8.13 0.86
N VAL A 17 -4.14 8.78 -0.30
CA VAL A 17 -5.15 8.71 -1.36
C VAL A 17 -5.32 7.28 -1.89
N ALA A 18 -4.24 6.53 -2.07
CA ALA A 18 -4.30 5.13 -2.49
C ALA A 18 -5.02 4.23 -1.47
N ALA A 19 -4.79 4.46 -0.18
CA ALA A 19 -5.49 3.76 0.90
C ALA A 19 -6.98 4.14 0.94
N TRP A 20 -7.29 5.42 0.73
CA TRP A 20 -8.67 5.91 0.65
C TRP A 20 -9.45 5.31 -0.54
N GLN A 21 -8.83 5.23 -1.72
CA GLN A 21 -9.42 4.60 -2.90
C GLN A 21 -9.77 3.12 -2.69
N ARG A 22 -9.06 2.43 -1.78
CA ARG A 22 -9.36 1.05 -1.36
C ARG A 22 -10.42 0.95 -0.26
N GLY A 23 -10.95 2.06 0.24
CA GLY A 23 -11.98 2.09 1.27
C GLY A 23 -11.48 1.85 2.70
N TYR A 24 -10.16 1.92 2.94
CA TYR A 24 -9.57 1.56 4.24
C TYR A 24 -9.86 2.52 5.40
N PHE A 25 -10.46 3.69 5.13
CA PHE A 25 -10.79 4.68 6.16
C PHE A 25 -12.27 4.63 6.62
N GLY A 26 -13.00 3.56 6.28
CA GLY A 26 -14.39 3.37 6.69
C GLY A 26 -14.59 2.96 8.16
N GLY A 27 -13.52 2.60 8.87
CA GLY A 27 -13.57 2.14 10.26
C GLY A 27 -12.16 1.98 10.85
N ALA A 28 -12.08 1.69 12.15
CA ALA A 28 -10.80 1.36 12.78
C ALA A 28 -10.39 -0.08 12.43
N PRO A 29 -9.08 -0.35 12.21
CA PRO A 29 -8.63 -1.69 11.87
C PRO A 29 -8.91 -2.67 13.02
N GLY A 30 -9.51 -3.81 12.70
CA GLY A 30 -9.86 -4.85 13.67
C GLY A 30 -8.72 -5.82 13.97
N THR A 31 -7.65 -5.81 13.16
CA THR A 31 -6.51 -6.73 13.31
C THR A 31 -5.17 -6.05 12.97
N CYS A 32 -4.06 -6.61 13.47
CA CYS A 32 -2.71 -6.18 13.10
C CYS A 32 -2.43 -6.33 11.61
N ALA A 33 -2.99 -7.36 10.98
CA ALA A 33 -2.85 -7.59 9.54
C ALA A 33 -3.50 -6.46 8.76
N GLU A 34 -4.72 -6.08 9.12
CA GLU A 34 -5.44 -4.97 8.50
C GLU A 34 -4.70 -3.64 8.69
N ALA A 35 -4.28 -3.32 9.92
CA ALA A 35 -3.47 -2.13 10.19
C ALA A 35 -2.17 -2.12 9.36
N GLY A 36 -1.50 -3.27 9.26
CA GLY A 36 -0.31 -3.45 8.44
C GLY A 36 -0.58 -3.25 6.95
N THR A 37 -1.69 -3.76 6.42
CA THR A 37 -2.11 -3.55 5.04
C THR A 37 -2.37 -2.07 4.74
N ILE A 38 -3.03 -1.35 5.65
CA ILE A 38 -3.26 0.10 5.51
C ILE A 38 -1.91 0.84 5.48
N ALA A 39 -1.04 0.58 6.44
CA ALA A 39 0.29 1.21 6.52
C ALA A 39 1.14 0.94 5.27
N LEU A 40 1.19 -0.32 4.81
CA LEU A 40 1.89 -0.69 3.59
C LEU A 40 1.29 -0.02 2.36
N THR A 41 -0.03 0.13 2.30
CA THR A 41 -0.69 0.84 1.20
C THR A 41 -0.32 2.31 1.19
N VAL A 42 -0.14 2.95 2.35
CA VAL A 42 0.33 4.35 2.39
C VAL A 42 1.79 4.48 1.93
N VAL A 43 2.67 3.55 2.30
CA VAL A 43 4.09 3.68 1.96
C VAL A 43 4.40 3.21 0.52
N ALA A 44 3.81 2.09 0.11
CA ALA A 44 4.08 1.45 -1.19
C ALA A 44 2.99 1.71 -2.24
N GLY A 45 1.81 2.20 -1.85
CA GLY A 45 0.71 2.52 -2.75
C GLY A 45 1.09 3.43 -3.92
N PRO A 46 1.89 4.49 -3.73
CA PRO A 46 2.28 5.39 -4.82
C PRO A 46 3.01 4.68 -5.98
N LEU A 47 3.72 3.58 -5.70
CA LEU A 47 4.42 2.80 -6.74
C LEU A 47 3.46 2.22 -7.78
N ASN A 48 2.20 1.95 -7.41
CA ASN A 48 1.19 1.47 -8.37
C ASN A 48 0.88 2.50 -9.46
N TYR A 49 0.92 3.80 -9.13
CA TYR A 49 0.71 4.88 -10.11
C TYR A 49 1.94 5.10 -10.99
N MET A 50 3.10 4.55 -10.61
CA MET A 50 4.32 4.54 -11.41
C MET A 50 4.40 3.32 -12.34
N GLY A 51 3.38 2.44 -12.35
CA GLY A 51 3.37 1.22 -13.16
C GLY A 51 4.30 0.13 -12.64
N ALA A 52 4.73 0.20 -11.38
CA ALA A 52 5.52 -0.86 -10.77
C ALA A 52 4.67 -2.14 -10.65
N ASN A 53 5.16 -3.26 -11.21
CA ASN A 53 4.53 -4.57 -11.13
C ASN A 53 5.46 -5.57 -10.41
N PRO A 54 5.51 -5.55 -9.07
CA PRO A 54 6.35 -6.48 -8.32
C PRO A 54 5.78 -7.90 -8.46
N GLN A 55 6.51 -8.78 -9.12
CA GLN A 55 6.19 -10.20 -9.16
C GLN A 55 6.92 -10.92 -8.02
N ILE A 56 6.17 -11.75 -7.30
CA ILE A 56 6.73 -12.68 -6.32
C ILE A 56 6.58 -14.10 -6.88
N SER A 57 7.64 -14.90 -6.78
CA SER A 57 7.54 -16.33 -7.09
C SER A 57 6.86 -17.02 -5.91
N CYS A 58 5.61 -17.43 -6.09
CA CYS A 58 4.89 -18.28 -5.15
C CYS A 58 4.79 -19.69 -5.75
N GLU A 59 5.21 -20.68 -4.98
CA GLU A 59 4.96 -22.08 -5.30
C GLU A 59 3.57 -22.44 -4.78
N LEU A 60 2.59 -22.42 -5.68
CA LEU A 60 1.20 -22.72 -5.34
C LEU A 60 1.01 -24.25 -5.35
N PRO A 61 0.35 -24.83 -4.34
CA PRO A 61 -0.01 -26.25 -4.36
C PRO A 61 -0.96 -26.52 -5.54
N GLN A 62 -0.81 -27.68 -6.19
CA GLN A 62 -1.68 -28.05 -7.30
C GLN A 62 -3.11 -28.30 -6.78
N PRO A 63 -4.14 -27.77 -7.45
CA PRO A 63 -5.52 -28.01 -7.01
C PRO A 63 -5.84 -29.51 -7.07
N SER A 64 -6.37 -30.06 -5.99
CA SER A 64 -6.93 -31.42 -5.99
C SER A 64 -8.20 -31.43 -6.84
N GLN A 65 -8.30 -32.41 -7.75
CA GLN A 65 -9.52 -32.67 -8.51
C GLN A 65 -10.67 -33.09 -7.59
#